data_AF-A0A7X7N5J4-F1
#
_entry.id   AF-A0A7X7N5J4-F1
#
_cell.length_a   1.000
_cell.length_b   1.000
_cell.length_c   1.000
_cell.angle_alpha   90.00
_cell.angle_beta   90.00
_cell.angle_gamma   90.00
#
_symmetry.space_group_name_H-M   'P 1'
#
loop_
_entity.id
_entity.type
_entity.pdbx_description
1 polymer ?
#
loop_
_entity_poly.entity_id
_entity_poly.type
_entity_poly.pdbx_seq_one_letter_code
_entity_poly.pdbx_strand_id
1 'polypeptide(L)' 'MSDRKMEDLYGGIRSIPTTFIIDKDGDIYQKKIGRMSENELIEAINNIL' A
#
# COMPACT_ATOMS: atom_id res chain seq x y z
N MET A 1 -13.31 0.53 15.94
CA MET A 1 -13.59 -0.47 14.88
C MET A 1 -13.15 0.14 13.56
N SER A 2 -12.52 -0.65 12.68
CA SER A 2 -12.16 -0.18 11.35
C SER A 2 -13.38 -0.13 10.43
N ASP A 3 -13.27 0.66 9.35
CA ASP A 3 -14.29 0.72 8.30
C ASP A 3 -14.06 -0.42 7.31
N ARG A 4 -14.84 -1.50 7.46
CA ARG A 4 -14.76 -2.70 6.62
C ARG A 4 -15.02 -2.40 5.14
N LYS A 5 -15.88 -1.43 4.81
CA LYS A 5 -16.14 -1.05 3.41
C LYS A 5 -14.90 -0.48 2.76
N MET A 6 -14.13 0.32 3.51
CA MET A 6 -12.85 0.83 3.03
C MET A 6 -11.82 -0.30 2.88
N GLU A 7 -11.71 -1.21 3.84
CA GLU A 7 -10.76 -2.34 3.75
C GLU A 7 -10.99 -3.23 2.52
N ASP A 8 -12.26 -3.45 2.15
CA ASP A 8 -12.63 -4.24 0.97
C ASP A 8 -12.19 -3.56 -0.34
N LEU A 9 -12.23 -2.21 -0.42
CA LEU A 9 -11.75 -1.46 -1.60
C LEU A 9 -10.24 -1.63 -1.85
N TYR A 10 -9.46 -1.90 -0.80
CA TYR A 10 -8.03 -2.22 -0.91
C TYR A 10 -7.75 -3.74 -1.02
N GLY A 11 -8.75 -4.53 -1.40
CA GLY A 11 -8.64 -5.97 -1.64
C GLY A 11 -8.64 -6.83 -0.36
N GLY A 12 -9.24 -6.33 0.72
CA GLY A 12 -9.31 -7.01 2.01
C GLY A 12 -7.96 -6.98 2.74
N ILE A 13 -7.77 -6.02 3.63
CA ILE A 13 -6.55 -5.90 4.45
C ILE A 13 -6.49 -7.08 5.42
N ARG A 14 -5.65 -8.08 5.13
CA ARG A 14 -5.51 -9.30 5.96
C ARG A 14 -4.62 -9.13 7.18
N SER A 15 -3.81 -8.07 7.22
CA SER A 15 -2.78 -7.84 8.24
C SER A 15 -2.51 -6.34 8.37
N ILE A 16 -2.25 -5.89 9.59
CA ILE A 16 -1.91 -4.50 9.91
C ILE A 16 -0.50 -4.47 10.52
N PRO A 17 0.38 -3.54 10.10
CA PRO A 17 0.16 -2.54 9.04
C PRO A 17 0.28 -3.16 7.63
N THR A 18 -0.39 -2.55 6.65
CA THR A 18 -0.21 -2.81 5.22
C THR A 18 -0.11 -1.48 4.50
N THR A 19 0.88 -1.32 3.62
CA THR A 19 1.06 -0.13 2.77
C THR A 19 0.77 -0.49 1.31
N PHE A 20 0.03 0.38 0.63
CA PHE A 20 -0.21 0.32 -0.82
C PHE A 20 0.44 1.54 -1.46
N ILE A 21 1.10 1.33 -2.61
CA ILE A 21 1.58 2.40 -3.47
C ILE A 21 0.80 2.30 -4.77
N ILE A 22 0.18 3.41 -5.14
CA ILE A 22 -0.69 3.54 -6.30
C ILE A 22 0.00 4.50 -7.27
N ASP A 23 0.08 4.13 -8.55
CA ASP A 23 0.68 4.97 -9.58
C ASP A 23 -0.27 6.09 -10.06
N LYS A 24 0.21 6.91 -10.99
CA LYS A 24 -0.54 8.03 -11.57
C LYS A 24 -1.75 7.61 -12.41
N ASP A 25 -1.77 6.37 -12.89
CA ASP A 25 -2.83 5.81 -13.73
C ASP A 25 -3.92 5.16 -12.85
N GLY A 26 -3.67 5.07 -11.53
CA GLY A 26 -4.59 4.57 -10.52
C GLY A 26 -4.41 3.09 -10.21
N ASP A 27 -3.36 2.45 -10.74
CA ASP A 27 -3.08 1.04 -10.56
C ASP A 27 -2.21 0.79 -9.31
N ILE A 28 -2.42 -0.35 -8.65
CA ILE A 28 -1.60 -0.74 -7.48
C ILE A 28 -0.24 -1.22 -7.99
N TYR A 29 0.76 -0.35 -7.88
CA TYR A 29 2.14 -0.66 -8.20
C TYR A 29 2.79 -1.60 -7.18
N GLN A 30 2.57 -1.36 -5.88
CA GLN A 30 3.16 -2.17 -4.82
C GLN A 30 2.22 -2.36 -3.63
N LYS A 31 2.29 -3.55 -3.03
CA LYS A 31 1.65 -3.89 -1.75
C LYS A 31 2.69 -4.47 -0.79
N LYS A 32 2.87 -3.83 0.37
CA LYS A 32 3.75 -4.29 1.45
C LYS A 32 2.92 -4.65 2.68
N ILE A 33 3.06 -5.90 3.15
CA ILE A 33 2.50 -6.34 4.42
C ILE A 33 3.57 -6.22 5.51
N GLY A 34 3.18 -5.70 6.68
CA GLY A 34 4.09 -5.42 7.78
C GLY A 34 4.68 -4.02 7.70
N ARG A 35 5.65 -3.74 8.58
CA ARG A 35 6.27 -2.43 8.67
C ARG A 35 7.01 -2.11 7.37
N MET A 36 6.85 -0.86 6.91
CA MET A 36 7.65 -0.27 5.85
C MET A 36 8.67 0.69 6.48
N SER A 37 9.92 0.59 6.05
CA SER A 37 10.98 1.52 6.40
C SER A 37 11.01 2.71 5.44
N GLU A 38 11.67 3.79 5.85
CA GLU A 38 11.84 5.00 5.03
C GLU A 38 12.60 4.70 3.74
N ASN A 39 13.67 3.91 3.80
CA ASN A 39 14.45 3.53 2.63
C ASN A 39 13.62 2.71 1.63
N GLU A 40 12.83 1.74 2.11
CA GLU A 40 11.92 0.97 1.25
C GLU A 40 10.90 1.89 0.57
N LEU A 41 10.41 2.92 1.27
CA LEU A 41 9.48 3.89 0.70
C LEU A 41 10.15 4.73 -0.39
N ILE A 42 11.32 5.30 -0.11
CA ILE A 42 12.07 6.11 -1.08
C ILE A 42 12.38 5.30 -2.34
N GLU A 43 12.85 4.06 -2.17
CA GLU A 43 13.13 3.18 -3.30
C GLU A 43 11.87 2.91 -4.13
N ALA A 44 10.74 2.62 -3.49
CA ALA A 44 9.50 2.35 -4.20
C ALA A 44 8.97 3.57 -4.96
N ILE A 45 9.15 4.78 -4.43
CA ILE A 45 8.80 6.02 -5.12
C ILE A 45 9.76 6.32 -6.27
N ASN A 46 11.06 6.07 -6.11
CA ASN A 46 12.01 6.26 -7.21
C ASN A 46 11.77 5.31 -8.39
N ASN A 47 11.17 4.14 -8.15
CA ASN A 47 10.87 3.16 -9.19
C ASN A 47 9.51 3.37 -9.89
N ILE A 48 8.66 4.27 -9.38
CA ILE A 48 7.31 4.57 -9.92
C ILE A 48 7.23 5.92 -10.66
N LEU A 49 8.19 6.82 -10.41
CA LEU A 49 8.36 8.09 -11.14
C LEU A 49 9.04 7.86 -12.49
#